data_AF-A0A9X3J5F6-F1
#
_entry.id   AF-A0A9X3J5F6-F1
#
_cell.length_a   1.000
_cell.length_b   1.000
_cell.length_c   1.000
_cell.angle_alpha   90.00
_cell.angle_beta   90.00
_cell.angle_gamma   90.00
#
_symmetry.space_group_name_H-M   'P 1'
#
loop_
_entity.id
_entity.type
_entity.pdbx_description
1 polymer ?
#
loop_
_entity_poly.entity_id
_entity_poly.type
_entity_poly.pdbx_seq_one_letter_code
_entity_poly.pdbx_strand_id
1 'polypeptide(L)'
;MTPKERFLTALNGGTPDRVPIAEHLFSLKLQKEILGYNTVLYEGAAQAELATKVGIDMLWVPINGFCGIEETPHQENEIYKDEWGVTYKKNGWPIIA
;
A
#
# COMPACT_ATOMS: atom_id res chain seq x y z
N MET A 1 -8.71 1.65 22.53
CA MET A 1 -8.14 2.69 21.64
C MET A 1 -8.55 2.40 20.21
N THR A 2 -8.73 3.42 19.38
CA THR A 2 -8.83 3.26 17.92
C THR A 2 -7.48 2.80 17.35
N PRO A 3 -7.44 2.19 16.15
CA PRO A 3 -6.21 1.90 15.43
C PRO A 3 -5.21 3.06 15.41
N LYS A 4 -5.70 4.26 15.06
CA LYS A 4 -4.91 5.49 15.01
C LYS A 4 -4.34 5.86 16.38
N GLU A 5 -5.17 5.88 17.41
CA GLU A 5 -4.73 6.18 18.79
C GLU A 5 -3.68 5.19 19.27
N ARG A 6 -3.90 3.91 19.02
CA ARG A 6 -2.99 2.81 19.40
C ARG A 6 -1.63 2.98 18.73
N PHE A 7 -1.62 3.17 17.41
CA PHE A 7 -0.40 3.32 16.64
C PHE A 7 0.39 4.57 17.07
N LEU A 8 -0.29 5.71 17.22
CA LEU A 8 0.36 6.96 17.66
C LEU A 8 0.84 6.90 19.10
N THR A 9 0.15 6.18 19.99
CA THR A 9 0.60 5.97 21.38
C THR A 9 1.92 5.20 21.39
N ALA A 10 2.00 4.10 20.65
CA ALA A 10 3.22 3.31 20.53
C ALA A 10 4.38 4.12 19.91
N LEU A 11 4.09 4.85 18.83
CA LEU A 11 5.08 5.68 18.12
C LEU A 11 5.70 6.76 19.02
N ASN A 12 4.92 7.31 19.94
CA ASN A 12 5.37 8.32 20.90
C ASN A 12 5.97 7.73 22.19
N GLY A 13 6.24 6.42 22.24
CA GLY A 13 6.83 5.76 23.41
C GLY A 13 5.86 5.53 24.59
N GLY A 14 4.55 5.68 24.36
CA GLY A 14 3.53 5.35 25.34
C GLY A 14 3.22 3.85 25.41
N THR A 15 2.32 3.45 26.32
CA THR A 15 1.81 2.07 26.41
C THR A 15 0.41 1.99 25.80
N PRO A 16 0.25 1.44 24.59
CA PRO A 16 -1.06 1.24 23.99
C PRO A 16 -1.85 0.12 24.70
N ASP A 17 -3.15 0.02 24.40
CA ASP A 17 -4.05 -1.03 24.92
C ASP A 17 -3.69 -2.45 24.45
N ARG A 18 -2.98 -2.57 23.31
CA ARG A 18 -2.33 -3.79 22.80
C ARG A 18 -1.19 -3.40 21.85
N VAL A 19 -0.33 -4.35 21.50
CA VAL A 19 0.70 -4.15 20.46
C VAL A 19 0.01 -3.80 19.13
N PRO A 20 0.32 -2.65 18.50
CA PRO A 20 -0.24 -2.31 17.20
C PRO A 20 0.27 -3.27 16.12
N ILE A 21 -0.63 -3.70 15.23
CA ILE A 21 -0.29 -4.56 14.10
C ILE A 21 -0.10 -3.68 12.87
N ALA A 22 1.10 -3.74 12.27
CA ALA A 22 1.43 -3.13 11.00
C ALA A 22 1.84 -4.23 10.01
N GLU A 23 1.17 -4.34 8.87
CA GLU A 23 1.36 -5.46 7.94
C GLU A 23 1.15 -5.06 6.47
N HIS A 24 1.79 -5.82 5.58
CA HIS A 24 1.60 -5.75 4.14
C HIS A 24 0.60 -6.82 3.67
N LEU A 25 -0.63 -6.39 3.36
CA LEU A 25 -1.71 -7.29 2.96
C LEU A 25 -1.64 -7.71 1.48
N PHE A 26 -0.77 -8.66 1.17
CA PHE A 26 -0.61 -9.21 -0.20
C PHE A 26 -1.33 -10.56 -0.46
N SER A 27 -2.12 -11.05 0.49
CA SER A 27 -2.81 -12.34 0.35
C SER A 27 -4.08 -12.22 -0.49
N LEU A 28 -4.03 -12.64 -1.76
CA LEU A 28 -5.20 -12.74 -2.63
C LEU A 28 -6.28 -13.67 -2.07
N LYS A 29 -5.89 -14.75 -1.36
CA LYS A 29 -6.85 -15.65 -0.71
C LYS A 29 -7.65 -14.92 0.38
N LEU A 30 -6.95 -14.16 1.22
CA LEU A 30 -7.57 -13.36 2.29
C LEU A 30 -8.49 -12.28 1.71
N GLN A 31 -8.04 -11.63 0.64
CA GLN A 31 -8.84 -10.62 -0.08
C GLN A 31 -10.13 -11.22 -0.64
N LYS A 32 -10.04 -12.37 -1.35
CA LYS A 32 -11.22 -13.05 -1.89
C LYS A 32 -12.22 -13.42 -0.81
N GLU A 33 -11.73 -13.96 0.31
CA GLU A 33 -12.57 -14.43 1.41
C GLU A 33 -13.31 -13.26 2.09
N ILE A 34 -12.63 -12.14 2.31
CA ILE A 34 -13.15 -11.04 3.14
C ILE A 34 -13.87 -9.95 2.32
N LEU A 35 -13.41 -9.70 1.09
CA LEU A 35 -13.97 -8.68 0.20
C LEU A 35 -14.87 -9.28 -0.90
N GLY A 36 -14.77 -10.59 -1.17
CA GLY A 36 -15.53 -11.27 -2.22
C GLY A 36 -14.92 -11.12 -3.62
N TYR A 37 -13.81 -10.40 -3.76
CA TYR A 37 -13.10 -10.18 -5.03
C TYR A 37 -11.58 -10.13 -4.82
N ASN A 38 -10.85 -10.27 -5.92
CA ASN A 38 -9.40 -10.04 -5.97
C ASN A 38 -9.13 -8.73 -6.70
N THR A 39 -8.08 -8.02 -6.31
CA THR A 39 -7.51 -6.95 -7.12
C THR A 39 -6.41 -7.51 -8.01
N VAL A 40 -6.29 -6.96 -9.21
CA VAL A 40 -5.20 -7.33 -10.14
C VAL A 40 -3.88 -6.68 -9.70
N LEU A 41 -3.97 -5.47 -9.15
CA LEU A 41 -2.87 -4.69 -8.61
C LEU A 41 -3.12 -4.32 -7.15
N TYR A 42 -2.14 -3.65 -6.55
CA TYR A 42 -2.30 -3.05 -5.23
C TYR A 42 -3.26 -1.85 -5.29
N GLU A 43 -4.47 -2.03 -4.76
CA GLU A 43 -5.48 -0.97 -4.70
C GLU A 43 -5.64 -0.49 -3.25
N GLY A 44 -5.20 0.74 -2.97
CA GLY A 44 -5.14 1.25 -1.60
C GLY A 44 -6.47 1.24 -0.84
N ALA A 45 -7.60 1.45 -1.52
CA ALA A 45 -8.91 1.46 -0.87
C ALA A 45 -9.36 0.04 -0.45
N ALA A 46 -9.28 -0.95 -1.35
CA ALA A 46 -9.49 -2.36 -0.99
C ALA A 46 -8.56 -2.82 0.15
N GLN A 47 -7.32 -2.32 0.17
CA GLN A 47 -6.34 -2.68 1.20
C GLN A 47 -6.70 -2.06 2.56
N ALA A 48 -7.10 -0.80 2.58
CA ALA A 48 -7.61 -0.14 3.79
C ALA A 48 -8.90 -0.81 4.32
N GLU A 49 -9.82 -1.22 3.42
CA GLU A 49 -11.02 -1.96 3.79
C GLU A 49 -10.66 -3.31 4.41
N LEU A 50 -9.76 -4.06 3.76
CA LEU A 50 -9.30 -5.36 4.25
C LEU A 50 -8.65 -5.24 5.63
N ALA A 51 -7.73 -4.29 5.82
CA ALA A 51 -7.08 -4.03 7.10
C ALA A 51 -8.08 -3.72 8.22
N THR A 52 -9.11 -2.92 7.90
CA THR A 52 -10.17 -2.59 8.84
C THR A 52 -10.93 -3.84 9.27
N LYS A 53 -11.24 -4.75 8.32
CA LYS A 53 -11.99 -5.99 8.60
C LYS A 53 -11.18 -7.01 9.40
N VAL A 54 -9.85 -7.05 9.26
CA VAL A 54 -8.99 -7.99 10.00
C VAL A 54 -8.35 -7.41 11.27
N GLY A 55 -8.66 -6.15 11.61
CA GLY A 55 -8.16 -5.51 12.82
C GLY A 55 -6.68 -5.14 12.78
N ILE A 56 -6.15 -4.84 11.58
CA ILE A 56 -4.80 -4.28 11.39
C ILE A 56 -4.83 -2.78 11.68
N ASP A 57 -3.83 -2.29 12.40
CA ASP A 57 -3.81 -0.93 12.92
C ASP A 57 -3.14 0.07 11.97
N MET A 58 -2.21 -0.40 11.15
CA MET A 58 -1.50 0.39 10.16
C MET A 58 -1.24 -0.47 8.92
N LEU A 59 -1.44 0.12 7.75
CA LEU A 59 -1.20 -0.53 6.48
C LEU A 59 -0.25 0.32 5.66
N TRP A 60 0.71 -0.34 5.03
CA TRP A 60 1.58 0.28 4.05
C TRP A 60 0.83 0.41 2.72
N VAL A 61 0.52 1.65 2.31
CA VAL A 61 -0.03 1.93 0.98
C VAL A 61 1.09 2.54 0.13
N PRO A 62 1.56 1.89 -0.94
CA PRO A 62 2.48 2.51 -1.87
C PRO A 62 1.76 3.69 -2.52
N ILE A 63 2.35 4.88 -2.39
CA ILE A 63 1.89 6.06 -3.13
C ILE A 63 2.09 5.76 -4.62
N ASN A 64 1.03 5.91 -5.42
CA ASN A 64 1.03 5.74 -6.88
C ASN A 64 1.19 4.32 -7.45
N GLY A 65 1.00 3.28 -6.63
CA GLY A 65 1.07 1.87 -7.09
C GLY A 65 2.50 1.39 -7.31
N PHE A 66 2.66 0.12 -7.69
CA PHE A 66 3.94 -0.34 -8.22
C PHE A 66 4.21 0.44 -9.50
N CYS A 67 5.16 1.40 -9.45
CA CYS A 67 5.80 1.88 -10.66
C CYS A 67 6.23 0.64 -11.44
N GLY A 68 5.87 0.55 -12.72
CA GLY A 68 6.33 -0.54 -13.57
C GLY A 68 7.83 -0.78 -13.44
N ILE A 69 8.25 -1.98 -13.81
CA ILE A 69 9.67 -2.33 -13.75
C ILE A 69 10.35 -1.55 -14.85
N GLU A 70 11.25 -0.64 -14.47
CA GLU A 70 11.93 0.27 -15.37
C GLU A 70 13.42 -0.03 -15.36
N GLU A 71 14.02 -0.16 -16.54
CA GLU A 71 15.46 -0.43 -16.67
C GLU A 71 16.30 0.86 -16.75
N THR A 72 15.68 2.00 -17.06
CA THR A 72 16.38 3.26 -17.35
C THR A 72 15.77 4.45 -16.61
N PRO A 73 16.59 5.39 -16.08
CA PRO A 73 16.07 6.61 -15.47
C PRO A 73 15.23 7.45 -16.41
N HIS A 74 14.15 8.02 -15.88
CA HIS A 74 13.27 8.87 -16.66
C HIS A 74 13.91 10.21 -17.01
N GLN A 75 13.63 10.69 -18.22
CA GLN A 75 13.96 12.06 -18.57
C GLN A 75 13.06 13.04 -17.82
N GLU A 76 13.54 14.26 -17.62
CA GLU A 76 12.76 15.31 -16.97
C GLU A 76 11.47 15.57 -17.77
N ASN A 77 10.31 15.49 -17.09
CA ASN A 77 8.97 15.62 -17.68
C ASN A 77 8.54 14.46 -18.61
N GLU A 78 9.22 13.31 -18.56
CA GLU A 78 8.82 12.15 -19.34
C GLU A 78 7.41 11.69 -18.97
N ILE A 79 6.62 11.39 -20.01
CA ILE A 79 5.31 10.78 -19.88
C ILE A 79 5.51 9.26 -20.01
N TYR A 80 5.46 8.60 -18.87
CA TYR A 80 5.58 7.15 -18.76
C TYR A 80 4.19 6.53 -18.71
N LYS A 81 3.98 5.43 -19.44
CA LYS A 81 2.79 4.60 -19.31
C LYS A 81 3.22 3.20 -18.89
N ASP A 82 2.77 2.77 -17.73
CA ASP A 82 3.13 1.46 -17.20
C ASP A 82 2.44 0.31 -17.94
N GLU A 83 2.83 -0.91 -17.61
CA GLU A 83 2.31 -2.17 -18.18
C GLU A 83 0.81 -2.35 -17.91
N TRP A 84 0.27 -1.56 -16.98
CA TRP A 84 -1.13 -1.56 -16.54
C TRP A 84 -1.94 -0.43 -17.16
N GLY A 85 -1.31 0.38 -18.01
CA GLY A 85 -1.93 1.46 -18.77
C GLY A 85 -2.09 2.78 -18.01
N VAL A 86 -1.51 2.90 -16.82
CA VAL A 86 -1.52 4.13 -16.03
C VAL A 86 -0.46 5.10 -16.56
N THR A 87 -0.87 6.34 -16.82
CA THR A 87 0.02 7.39 -17.36
C THR A 87 0.51 8.28 -16.23
N TYR A 88 1.83 8.42 -16.14
CA TYR A 88 2.54 9.21 -15.15
C TYR A 88 3.37 10.28 -15.83
N LYS A 89 3.44 11.47 -15.22
CA LYS A 89 4.51 12.42 -15.50
C LYS A 89 5.59 12.24 -14.44
N LYS A 90 6.66 11.53 -14.78
CA LYS A 90 7.69 11.14 -13.81
C LYS A 90 8.85 12.13 -13.79
N ASN A 91 9.40 12.32 -12.59
CA ASN A 91 10.67 12.99 -12.34
C ASN A 91 11.35 12.24 -11.19
N GLY A 92 12.03 11.13 -11.51
CA GLY A 92 12.54 10.21 -10.50
C GLY A 92 13.32 9.03 -11.07
N TRP A 93 13.92 8.25 -10.15
CA TRP A 93 14.73 7.07 -10.46
C TRP A 93 13.84 5.84 -10.78
N PRO A 94 14.31 4.94 -11.66
CA PRO A 94 13.54 3.78 -12.10
C PRO A 94 13.48 2.71 -10.99
N ILE A 95 12.43 1.89 -10.98
CA ILE A 95 12.38 0.68 -10.16
C ILE A 95 12.96 -0.48 -10.99
N ILE A 96 14.22 -0.83 -10.72
CA ILE A 96 14.96 -1.87 -11.43
C ILE A 96 14.67 -3.24 -10.77
N ALA A 97 14.36 -4.27 -11.57
CA ALA A 97 14.20 -5.66 -11.13
C ALA A 97 15.53 -6.44 -11.14
#